data_AF-R1FAH9-F1
#
_entry.id   AF-R1FAH9-F1
#
_cell.length_a   1.000
_cell.length_b   1.000
_cell.length_c   1.000
_cell.angle_alpha   90.00
_cell.angle_beta   90.00
_cell.angle_gamma   90.00
#
_symmetry.space_group_name_H-M   'P 1'
#
loop_
_entity.id
_entity.type
_entity.pdbx_description
1 polymer ?
#
loop_
_entity_poly.entity_id
_entity_poly.type
_entity_poly.pdbx_seq_one_letter_code
_entity_poly.pdbx_strand_id
1 'polypeptide(L)'
;MVELARRSVLLNLLATPLAPRLAPSARLTLPTASGEVGMAGCVSYPDWLLGTWDVSNTLQRFVMPLGSALVDPLTQLSAMDDLRRDETLRYLLRWTRDGTGACVQDRAFNGAQEAAAFLGDLGSVAASVFATPPDAPHGRLRIDFEPDGGEPHR
;
A
#
# COMPACT_ATOMS: atom_id res chain seq x y z
N MET A 1 -32.14 37.64 -5.25
CA MET A 1 -30.99 38.04 -4.42
C MET A 1 -31.30 37.53 -3.02
N VAL A 2 -30.77 36.37 -2.66
CA VAL A 2 -31.02 35.72 -1.35
C VAL A 2 -29.66 35.39 -0.76
N GLU A 3 -29.37 36.05 0.36
CA GLU A 3 -28.11 36.01 1.08
C GLU A 3 -28.12 34.80 2.02
N LEU A 4 -27.34 33.76 1.70
CA LEU A 4 -27.14 32.64 2.62
C LEU A 4 -26.07 33.01 3.65
N ALA A 5 -26.51 33.28 4.87
CA ALA A 5 -25.65 33.46 6.03
C ALA A 5 -24.79 32.20 6.25
N ARG A 6 -23.47 32.34 6.08
CA ARG A 6 -22.47 31.34 6.48
C ARG A 6 -22.48 31.19 8.00
N ARG A 7 -23.04 30.10 8.51
CA ARG A 7 -22.84 29.67 9.91
C ARG A 7 -21.47 29.00 10.02
N SER A 8 -20.50 29.73 10.54
CA SER A 8 -19.22 29.20 10.99
C SER A 8 -19.46 28.29 12.20
N VAL A 9 -19.35 26.98 12.00
CA VAL A 9 -19.27 26.02 13.11
C VAL A 9 -17.79 25.88 13.46
N LEU A 10 -17.36 26.54 14.54
CA LEU A 10 -16.11 26.22 15.22
C LEU A 10 -16.26 24.84 15.86
N LEU A 11 -15.86 23.79 15.14
CA LEU A 11 -15.61 22.49 15.75
C LEU A 11 -14.21 22.50 16.33
N ASN A 12 -14.13 22.61 17.66
CA ASN A 12 -12.95 22.29 18.44
C ASN A 12 -12.61 20.80 18.20
N LEU A 13 -11.75 20.54 17.21
CA LEU A 13 -11.11 19.25 16.99
C LEU A 13 -10.11 19.01 18.11
N LEU A 14 -10.59 18.49 19.24
CA LEU A 14 -9.72 17.71 20.11
C LEU A 14 -9.25 16.50 19.29
N ALA A 15 -7.98 16.56 18.85
CA ALA A 15 -7.31 15.55 18.06
C ALA A 15 -7.55 14.17 18.69
N THR A 16 -8.49 13.44 18.10
CA THR A 16 -8.78 12.07 18.51
C THR A 16 -7.76 11.21 17.77
N PRO A 17 -6.91 10.43 18.47
CA PRO A 17 -5.88 9.64 17.82
C PRO A 17 -6.52 8.65 16.83
N LEU A 18 -5.90 8.53 15.65
CA LEU A 18 -6.30 7.69 14.49
C LEU A 18 -6.41 6.18 14.77
N ALA A 19 -6.21 5.72 16.00
CA ALA A 19 -6.36 4.31 16.35
C ALA A 19 -7.87 3.97 16.42
N PRO A 20 -8.38 3.02 15.61
CA PRO A 20 -9.77 2.61 15.70
C PRO A 20 -10.04 2.03 17.09
N ARG A 21 -11.09 2.54 17.74
CA ARG A 21 -11.67 1.94 18.94
C ARG A 21 -12.38 0.66 18.49
N LEU A 22 -11.63 -0.43 18.37
CA LEU A 22 -12.18 -1.77 18.32
C LEU A 22 -13.18 -1.87 19.48
N ALA A 23 -14.45 -2.20 19.19
CA ALA A 23 -15.43 -2.42 20.23
C ALA A 23 -14.87 -3.47 21.21
N PRO A 24 -14.88 -3.23 22.53
CA PRO A 24 -14.28 -4.15 23.52
C PRO A 24 -14.88 -5.57 23.53
N SER A 25 -15.91 -5.84 22.74
CA SER A 25 -16.66 -7.10 22.68
C SER A 25 -16.31 -8.04 21.52
N ALA A 26 -15.46 -7.65 20.56
CA ALA A 26 -14.97 -8.57 19.55
C ALA A 26 -13.56 -9.07 19.93
N ARG A 27 -13.49 -10.07 20.82
CA ARG A 27 -12.26 -10.88 20.94
C ARG A 27 -12.08 -11.61 19.62
N LEU A 28 -11.32 -11.01 18.70
CA LEU A 28 -10.83 -11.69 17.51
C LEU A 28 -9.98 -12.86 17.99
N THR A 29 -10.56 -14.06 17.94
CA THR A 29 -9.76 -15.28 18.05
C THR A 29 -9.05 -15.43 16.73
N LEU A 30 -7.84 -14.90 16.66
CA LEU A 30 -6.97 -15.10 15.50
C LEU A 30 -6.79 -16.61 15.34
N PRO A 31 -6.94 -17.17 14.13
CA PRO A 31 -6.62 -18.56 13.90
C PRO A 31 -5.20 -18.83 14.37
N THR A 32 -5.02 -19.88 15.17
CA THR A 32 -3.70 -20.31 15.60
C THR A 32 -2.91 -20.65 14.35
N ALA A 33 -1.75 -20.01 14.16
CA ALA A 33 -0.87 -20.31 13.04
C ALA A 33 -0.65 -21.83 12.99
N SER A 34 -0.91 -22.45 11.84
CA SER A 34 -0.93 -23.91 11.68
C SER A 34 0.45 -24.58 11.91
N GLY A 35 1.51 -23.80 12.15
CA GLY A 35 2.89 -24.29 12.22
C GLY A 35 3.45 -24.70 10.86
N GLU A 36 2.63 -24.68 9.81
CA GLU A 36 3.10 -24.89 8.44
C GLU A 36 3.88 -23.66 8.01
N VAL A 37 5.19 -23.85 7.85
CA VAL A 37 6.05 -22.87 7.19
C VAL A 37 5.60 -22.81 5.74
N GLY A 38 4.96 -21.69 5.35
CA GLY A 38 4.65 -21.42 3.94
C GLY A 38 5.92 -21.58 3.09
N MET A 39 5.77 -21.97 1.81
CA MET A 39 6.89 -22.36 0.93
C MET A 39 8.12 -21.47 1.15
N ALA A 40 9.20 -22.08 1.66
CA ALA A 40 10.44 -21.37 1.90
C ALA A 40 11.13 -21.06 0.56
N GLY A 41 11.59 -19.83 0.39
CA GLY A 41 12.38 -19.39 -0.78
C GLY A 41 11.71 -18.31 -1.62
N CYS A 42 12.42 -17.84 -2.64
CA CYS A 42 11.89 -16.91 -3.63
C CYS A 42 10.94 -17.64 -4.58
N VAL A 43 9.75 -17.08 -4.80
CA VAL A 43 8.87 -17.52 -5.89
C VAL A 43 9.61 -17.38 -7.22
N SER A 44 9.79 -18.49 -7.94
CA SER A 44 10.32 -18.53 -9.29
C SER A 44 9.20 -18.37 -10.31
N TYR A 45 9.50 -17.70 -11.42
CA TYR A 45 8.58 -17.40 -12.51
C TYR A 45 9.05 -18.07 -13.80
N PRO A 46 8.16 -18.26 -14.78
CA PRO A 46 8.56 -18.71 -16.12
C PRO A 46 9.57 -17.76 -16.79
N ASP A 47 10.53 -18.33 -17.51
CA ASP A 47 11.60 -17.58 -18.19
C ASP A 47 11.10 -16.54 -19.22
N TRP A 48 9.89 -16.71 -19.75
CA TRP A 48 9.32 -15.73 -20.69
C TRP A 48 9.00 -14.38 -20.05
N LEU A 49 8.96 -14.29 -18.71
CA LEU A 49 8.79 -13.03 -18.00
C LEU A 49 10.08 -12.22 -17.87
N LEU A 50 11.25 -12.78 -18.19
CA LEU A 50 12.52 -12.08 -18.08
C LEU A 50 12.51 -10.77 -18.87
N GLY A 51 13.08 -9.73 -18.27
CA GLY A 51 13.16 -8.41 -18.87
C GLY A 51 12.36 -7.36 -18.11
N THR A 52 12.17 -6.20 -18.74
CA THR A 52 11.40 -5.09 -18.20
C THR A 52 10.14 -4.91 -19.04
N TRP A 53 8.99 -4.85 -18.36
CA TRP A 53 7.66 -4.77 -18.92
C TRP A 53 7.04 -3.44 -18.57
N ASP A 54 6.42 -2.82 -19.56
CA ASP A 54 5.62 -1.62 -19.39
C ASP A 54 4.16 -2.06 -19.16
N VAL A 55 3.69 -1.91 -17.93
CA VAL A 55 2.40 -2.45 -17.49
C VAL A 55 1.40 -1.35 -17.19
N SER A 56 0.13 -1.70 -17.38
CA SER A 56 -1.03 -0.85 -17.12
C SER A 56 -1.90 -1.54 -16.07
N ASN A 57 -2.23 -0.84 -15.00
CA ASN A 57 -3.03 -1.35 -13.89
C ASN A 57 -4.20 -0.39 -13.60
N THR A 58 -5.41 -0.93 -13.55
CA THR A 58 -6.62 -0.18 -13.22
C THR A 58 -7.34 -0.89 -12.08
N LEU A 59 -7.57 -0.19 -10.97
CA LEU A 59 -8.29 -0.74 -9.83
C LEU A 59 -9.76 -0.97 -10.18
N GLN A 60 -10.16 -2.23 -10.37
CA GLN A 60 -11.54 -2.61 -10.69
C GLN A 60 -12.45 -2.64 -9.47
N ARG A 61 -11.94 -3.15 -8.35
CA ARG A 61 -12.73 -3.36 -7.14
C ARG A 61 -11.84 -3.36 -5.90
N PHE A 62 -12.31 -2.70 -4.87
CA PHE A 62 -11.74 -2.80 -3.52
C PHE A 62 -12.81 -3.34 -2.57
N VAL A 63 -12.40 -4.24 -1.67
CA VAL A 63 -13.24 -4.77 -0.61
C VAL A 63 -12.40 -4.82 0.66
N MET A 64 -12.95 -4.33 1.77
CA MET A 64 -12.31 -4.50 3.07
C MET A 64 -12.45 -5.96 3.53
N PRO A 65 -11.34 -6.67 3.82
CA PRO A 65 -11.39 -8.10 4.14
C PRO A 65 -12.28 -8.44 5.34
N LEU A 66 -12.29 -7.56 6.35
CA LEU A 66 -13.08 -7.74 7.58
C LEU A 66 -14.53 -7.24 7.44
N GLY A 67 -14.85 -6.57 6.33
CA GLY A 67 -16.17 -6.04 6.02
C GLY A 67 -16.74 -5.08 7.06
N SER A 68 -18.03 -4.76 6.89
CA SER A 68 -18.78 -3.87 7.78
C SER A 68 -19.07 -4.46 9.17
N ALA A 69 -18.79 -5.75 9.37
CA ALA A 69 -18.94 -6.40 10.66
C ALA A 69 -17.89 -5.94 11.68
N LEU A 70 -16.72 -5.49 11.21
CA LEU A 70 -15.56 -5.19 12.06
C LEU A 70 -14.92 -3.82 11.76
N VAL A 71 -15.21 -3.22 10.61
CA VAL A 71 -14.75 -1.88 10.26
C VAL A 71 -15.95 -0.94 10.29
N ASP A 72 -15.85 0.18 10.99
CA ASP A 72 -16.94 1.13 11.08
C ASP A 72 -17.19 1.86 9.74
N PRO A 73 -18.38 2.46 9.55
CA PRO A 73 -18.72 3.12 8.29
C PRO A 73 -17.81 4.30 7.92
N LEU A 74 -17.30 5.07 8.88
CA LEU A 74 -16.46 6.23 8.59
C LEU A 74 -15.10 5.80 8.05
N THR A 75 -14.47 4.81 8.69
CA THR A 75 -13.21 4.23 8.18
C THR A 75 -13.40 3.58 6.81
N GLN A 76 -14.53 2.91 6.58
CA GLN A 76 -14.86 2.39 5.26
C GLN A 76 -14.95 3.49 4.20
N LEU A 77 -15.68 4.57 4.48
CA LEU A 77 -15.83 5.70 3.56
C LEU A 77 -14.50 6.41 3.28
N SER A 78 -13.73 6.74 4.32
CA SER A 78 -12.42 7.39 4.17
C SER A 78 -11.49 6.58 3.27
N ALA A 79 -11.37 5.27 3.54
CA ALA A 79 -10.53 4.41 2.71
C ALA A 79 -11.07 4.25 1.29
N MET A 80 -12.36 4.46 1.03
CA MET A 80 -12.94 4.42 -0.31
C MET A 80 -12.64 5.70 -1.08
N ASP A 81 -12.62 6.85 -0.39
CA ASP A 81 -12.30 8.15 -0.95
C ASP A 81 -10.81 8.25 -1.34
N ASP A 82 -9.93 7.54 -0.63
CA ASP A 82 -8.51 7.44 -0.97
C ASP A 82 -8.23 6.58 -2.22
N LEU A 83 -9.23 5.84 -2.73
CA LEU A 83 -9.06 5.01 -3.91
C LEU A 83 -9.18 5.85 -5.18
N ARG A 84 -8.12 5.84 -5.98
CA ARG A 84 -8.13 6.30 -7.37
C ARG A 84 -8.84 5.29 -8.28
N ARG A 85 -10.16 5.15 -8.10
CA ARG A 85 -10.98 4.26 -8.95
C ARG A 85 -10.96 4.78 -10.39
N ASP A 86 -10.89 3.84 -11.34
CA ASP A 86 -10.83 4.11 -12.78
C ASP A 86 -9.58 4.84 -13.29
N GLU A 87 -8.65 5.21 -12.42
CA GLU A 87 -7.33 5.69 -12.83
C GLU A 87 -6.48 4.52 -13.32
N THR A 88 -5.87 4.70 -14.49
CA THR A 88 -4.96 3.71 -15.06
C THR A 88 -3.53 4.11 -14.73
N LEU A 89 -2.93 3.38 -13.80
CA LEU A 89 -1.53 3.53 -13.43
C LEU A 89 -0.65 2.82 -14.45
N ARG A 90 0.43 3.46 -14.86
CA ARG A 90 1.42 2.91 -15.80
C ARG A 90 2.79 2.92 -15.17
N TYR A 91 3.45 1.78 -15.12
CA TYR A 91 4.75 1.63 -14.48
C TYR A 91 5.53 0.46 -15.07
N LEU A 92 6.82 0.39 -14.73
CA LEU A 92 7.69 -0.68 -15.18
C LEU A 92 7.74 -1.80 -14.14
N LEU A 93 7.67 -3.04 -14.60
CA LEU A 93 7.98 -4.22 -13.79
C LEU A 93 9.13 -4.98 -14.42
N ARG A 94 9.99 -5.57 -13.60
CA ARG A 94 11.19 -6.26 -14.02
C ARG A 94 11.31 -7.63 -13.37
N TRP A 95 11.73 -8.59 -14.20
CA TRP A 95 12.17 -9.91 -13.77
C TRP A 95 13.60 -10.14 -14.23
N THR A 96 14.39 -10.71 -13.34
CA THR A 96 15.82 -10.97 -13.50
C THR A 96 16.13 -12.42 -13.16
N ARG A 97 17.37 -12.85 -13.38
CA ARG A 97 17.84 -14.14 -12.87
C ARG A 97 18.47 -13.95 -11.50
N ASP A 98 18.14 -14.83 -10.56
CA ASP A 98 18.85 -14.90 -9.28
C ASP A 98 20.19 -15.65 -9.42
N GLY A 99 20.91 -15.81 -8.29
CA GLY A 99 22.19 -16.53 -8.25
C GLY A 99 22.11 -18.02 -8.61
N THR A 100 20.91 -18.60 -8.67
CA THR A 100 20.65 -19.98 -9.11
C THR A 100 20.26 -20.05 -10.59
N GLY A 101 20.09 -18.91 -11.24
CA GLY A 101 19.61 -18.80 -12.63
C GLY A 101 18.09 -18.78 -12.76
N ALA A 102 17.33 -18.89 -11.67
CA ALA A 102 15.88 -18.85 -11.70
C ALA A 102 15.36 -17.45 -12.03
N CYS A 103 14.32 -17.36 -12.87
CA CYS A 103 13.64 -16.09 -13.13
C CYS A 103 12.85 -15.65 -11.88
N VAL A 104 13.17 -14.48 -11.35
CA VAL A 104 12.58 -13.89 -10.14
C VAL A 104 12.20 -12.44 -10.38
N GLN A 105 11.31 -11.89 -9.55
CA GLN A 105 11.04 -10.45 -9.57
C GLN A 105 12.23 -9.65 -9.02
N ASP A 106 12.57 -8.55 -9.69
CA ASP A 106 13.41 -7.50 -9.12
C ASP A 106 12.55 -6.67 -8.15
N ARG A 107 12.35 -7.18 -6.93
CA ARG A 107 11.40 -6.61 -5.96
C ARG A 107 11.76 -5.19 -5.52
N ALA A 108 13.04 -4.84 -5.49
CA ALA A 108 13.48 -3.49 -5.19
C ALA A 108 13.07 -2.52 -6.32
N PHE A 109 13.40 -2.87 -7.57
CA PHE A 109 12.98 -2.06 -8.72
C PHE A 109 11.46 -1.96 -8.83
N ASN A 110 10.76 -3.09 -8.75
CA ASN A 110 9.30 -3.15 -8.87
C ASN A 110 8.62 -2.35 -7.77
N GLY A 111 9.06 -2.51 -6.52
CA GLY A 111 8.52 -1.77 -5.39
C GLY A 111 8.66 -0.25 -5.54
N ALA A 112 9.79 0.23 -6.08
CA ALA A 112 9.97 1.65 -6.37
C ALA A 112 9.05 2.14 -7.50
N GLN A 113 8.93 1.39 -8.59
CA GLN A 113 8.08 1.75 -9.74
C GLN A 113 6.60 1.77 -9.37
N GLU A 114 6.14 0.75 -8.63
CA GLU A 114 4.77 0.67 -8.13
C GLU A 114 4.47 1.82 -7.18
N ALA A 115 5.32 2.05 -6.17
CA ALA A 115 5.11 3.13 -5.22
C ALA A 115 5.12 4.51 -5.89
N ALA A 116 6.04 4.76 -6.83
CA ALA A 116 6.05 6.02 -7.58
C ALA A 116 4.75 6.23 -8.37
N ALA A 117 4.23 5.19 -9.04
CA ALA A 117 2.97 5.29 -9.76
C ALA A 117 1.77 5.53 -8.85
N PHE A 118 1.70 4.88 -7.68
CA PHE A 118 0.62 5.09 -6.72
C PHE A 118 0.65 6.46 -6.05
N LEU A 119 1.83 7.00 -5.76
CA LEU A 119 1.97 8.35 -5.20
C LEU A 119 1.60 9.42 -6.24
N GLY A 120 2.05 9.25 -7.48
CA GLY A 120 1.88 10.27 -8.54
C GLY A 120 2.53 11.60 -8.12
N ASP A 121 1.81 12.71 -8.31
CA ASP A 121 2.33 14.05 -7.98
C ASP A 121 2.36 14.37 -6.47
N LEU A 122 1.80 13.48 -5.62
CA LEU A 122 1.71 13.69 -4.17
C LEU A 122 2.99 13.29 -3.43
N GLY A 123 3.95 12.66 -4.11
CA GLY A 123 5.20 12.25 -3.47
C GLY A 123 6.11 11.48 -4.43
N SER A 124 7.36 11.30 -4.01
CA SER A 124 8.35 10.56 -4.80
C SER A 124 9.10 9.55 -3.95
N VAL A 125 9.62 8.52 -4.62
CA VAL A 125 10.40 7.44 -4.02
C VAL A 125 11.87 7.70 -4.31
N ALA A 126 12.66 7.88 -3.26
CA ALA A 126 14.11 8.05 -3.33
C ALA A 126 14.81 6.71 -3.57
N ALA A 127 14.39 5.68 -2.84
CA ALA A 127 14.97 4.35 -2.94
C ALA A 127 13.97 3.26 -2.54
N SER A 128 14.18 2.06 -3.06
CA SER A 128 13.54 0.86 -2.54
C SER A 128 14.58 -0.25 -2.36
N VAL A 129 14.53 -0.91 -1.21
CA VAL A 129 15.45 -1.98 -0.85
C VAL A 129 14.67 -3.22 -0.47
N PHE A 130 14.97 -4.33 -1.14
CA PHE A 130 14.45 -5.64 -0.80
C PHE A 130 15.52 -6.48 -0.10
N ALA A 131 15.16 -7.12 1.02
CA ALA A 131 16.02 -8.06 1.72
C ALA A 131 15.20 -9.20 2.33
N THR A 132 15.81 -10.35 2.56
CA THR A 132 15.18 -11.50 3.23
C THR A 132 15.89 -11.79 4.56
N PRO A 133 15.73 -10.93 5.59
CA PRO A 133 16.33 -11.17 6.89
C PRO A 133 15.60 -12.31 7.64
N PRO A 134 16.21 -12.90 8.69
CA PRO A 134 15.61 -14.01 9.43
C PRO A 134 14.22 -13.72 10.03
N ASP A 135 13.94 -12.47 10.38
CA ASP A 135 12.68 -12.00 10.94
C ASP A 135 11.64 -11.62 9.87
N ALA A 136 12.03 -11.61 8.60
CA ALA A 136 11.14 -11.48 7.45
C ALA A 136 11.53 -12.50 6.37
N PRO A 137 11.29 -13.80 6.62
CA PRO A 137 11.69 -14.88 5.71
C PRO A 137 10.97 -14.84 4.36
N HIS A 138 9.86 -14.10 4.27
CA HIS A 138 9.12 -13.83 3.03
C HIS A 138 9.54 -12.53 2.34
N GLY A 139 10.56 -11.85 2.88
CA GLY A 139 11.10 -10.61 2.36
C GLY A 139 10.57 -9.37 3.10
N ARG A 140 11.43 -8.36 3.15
CA ARG A 140 11.16 -7.00 3.63
C ARG A 140 11.43 -6.05 2.48
N LEU A 141 10.43 -5.24 2.15
CA LEU A 141 10.57 -4.12 1.24
C LEU A 141 10.62 -2.84 2.06
N ARG A 142 11.71 -2.08 1.95
CA ARG A 142 11.85 -0.75 2.57
C ARG A 142 11.81 0.28 1.47
N ILE A 143 10.87 1.22 1.56
CA ILE A 143 10.69 2.31 0.60
C ILE A 143 11.08 3.60 1.32
N ASP A 144 12.05 4.31 0.75
CA ASP A 144 12.48 5.63 1.20
C ASP A 144 11.84 6.68 0.31
N PHE A 145 11.22 7.68 0.93
CA PHE A 145 10.62 8.80 0.23
C PHE A 145 11.61 9.96 0.17
N GLU A 146 11.57 10.75 -0.89
CA GLU A 146 12.30 12.02 -0.90
C GLU A 146 11.69 12.93 0.18
N PRO A 147 12.51 13.72 0.90
CA PRO A 147 11.98 14.72 1.81
C PRO A 147 11.17 15.75 1.01
N ASP A 148 10.00 16.14 1.53
CA ASP A 148 9.21 17.23 0.95
C ASP A 148 10.09 18.49 0.86
N GLY A 149 10.35 18.94 -0.38
CA GLY A 149 11.09 20.17 -0.65
C GLY A 149 10.29 21.45 -0.34
N GLY A 150 9.26 21.36 0.50
CA GLY A 150 8.39 22.48 0.86
C GLY A 150 9.14 23.50 1.71
N GLU A 151 9.36 24.69 1.16
CA GLU A 151 9.64 25.89 1.96
C GLU A 151 8.61 25.97 3.11
N PRO A 152 9.05 26.24 4.36
CA PRO A 152 8.13 26.34 5.48
C PRO A 152 7.15 27.48 5.22
N HIS A 153 5.87 27.14 5.08
CA HIS A 153 4.79 28.12 5.03
C HIS A 153 4.86 29.00 6.30
N ARG A 154 5.32 30.24 6.11
CA ARG A 154 5.30 31.31 7.13
C ARG A 154 3.90 31.89 7.28
#